data_AF-A0A656JRZ8-F1
#
_entry.id   AF-A0A656JRZ8-F1
#
_cell.length_a   1.000
_cell.length_b   1.000
_cell.length_c   1.000
_cell.angle_alpha   90.00
_cell.angle_beta   90.00
_cell.angle_gamma   90.00
#
_symmetry.space_group_name_H-M   'P 1'
#
loop_
_entity.id
_entity.type
_entity.pdbx_description
1 polymer ?
#
loop_
_entity_poly.entity_id
_entity_poly.type
_entity_poly.pdbx_seq_one_letter_code
_entity_poly.pdbx_strand_id
1 'polypeptide(L)'
;MSFSNATSSAPIARKADGPDPYAWLQNRDTDEVLDYLKAENAWQEQQLADQTGLRESLFQEIKGRILETDLSLPSPWGPYLYYTRTAEGDEYARHYR
;
A
#
# COMPACT_ATOMS: atom_id res chain seq x y z
N MET A 1 44.54 1.00 -1.69
CA MET A 1 43.68 1.72 -0.73
C MET A 1 42.41 0.89 -0.56
N SER A 2 42.31 0.11 0.52
CA SER A 2 41.15 -0.74 0.79
C SER A 2 40.06 0.07 1.46
N PHE A 3 38.89 0.16 0.83
CA PHE A 3 37.69 0.72 1.44
C PHE A 3 37.00 -0.38 2.24
N SER A 4 37.09 -0.29 3.57
CA SER A 4 36.33 -1.15 4.48
C SER A 4 34.84 -0.87 4.32
N ASN A 5 34.10 -1.86 3.83
CA ASN A 5 32.64 -1.76 3.67
C ASN A 5 31.98 -1.94 5.05
N ALA A 6 31.77 -0.85 5.78
CA ALA A 6 31.03 -0.87 7.03
C ALA A 6 29.53 -0.97 6.72
N THR A 7 28.97 -2.17 6.82
CA THR A 7 27.51 -2.34 6.85
C THR A 7 26.97 -1.74 8.14
N SER A 8 26.52 -0.48 8.07
CA SER A 8 25.73 0.14 9.12
C SER A 8 24.39 -0.60 9.20
N SER A 9 24.27 -1.52 10.16
CA SER A 9 22.98 -2.13 10.47
C SER A 9 22.12 -1.11 11.17
N ALA A 10 20.88 -0.91 10.71
CA ALA A 10 19.92 -0.07 11.41
C ALA A 10 19.74 -0.55 12.87
N PRO A 11 19.61 0.36 13.85
CA PRO A 11 19.37 -0.04 15.23
C PRO A 11 18.01 -0.73 15.33
N ILE A 12 18.01 -1.94 15.89
CA ILE A 12 16.77 -2.69 16.15
C ILE A 12 16.12 -2.10 17.40
N ALA A 13 14.83 -1.78 17.32
CA ALA A 13 14.07 -1.31 18.47
C ALA A 13 14.07 -2.35 19.60
N ARG A 14 14.28 -1.91 20.84
CA ARG A 14 14.24 -2.79 22.01
C ARG A 14 12.83 -3.36 22.18
N LYS A 15 12.71 -4.70 22.20
CA LYS A 15 11.49 -5.38 22.66
C LYS A 15 11.52 -5.42 24.20
N ALA A 16 10.46 -4.94 24.85
CA ALA A 16 10.30 -5.06 26.29
C ALA A 16 9.71 -6.44 26.61
N ASP A 17 10.20 -7.08 27.68
CA ASP A 17 9.65 -8.36 28.13
C ASP A 17 8.31 -8.15 28.83
N GLY A 18 7.31 -8.94 28.42
CA GLY A 18 5.97 -8.94 28.98
C GLY A 18 5.10 -10.01 28.31
N PRO A 19 4.08 -10.55 28.99
CA PRO A 19 3.18 -11.51 28.39
C PRO A 19 2.34 -10.82 27.31
N ASP A 20 2.53 -11.22 26.05
CA ASP A 20 1.70 -10.83 24.91
C ASP A 20 0.90 -12.06 24.43
N PRO A 21 -0.40 -12.17 24.78
CA PRO A 21 -1.24 -13.28 24.35
C PRO A 21 -1.40 -13.41 22.83
N TYR A 22 -1.10 -12.35 22.08
CA TYR A 22 -1.27 -12.28 20.63
C TYR A 22 0.06 -12.32 19.88
N ALA A 23 1.17 -12.60 20.56
CA ALA A 23 2.49 -12.67 19.93
C ALA A 23 2.56 -13.66 18.75
N TRP A 24 1.71 -14.70 18.77
CA TRP A 24 1.61 -15.71 17.71
C TRP A 24 1.18 -15.11 16.35
N LEU A 25 0.40 -14.03 16.33
CA LEU A 25 -0.01 -13.32 15.10
C LEU A 25 1.17 -12.66 14.34
N GLN A 26 2.33 -12.53 14.97
CA GLN A 26 3.54 -12.01 14.31
C GLN A 26 4.07 -12.98 13.24
N ASN A 27 3.74 -14.28 13.34
CA ASN A 27 4.15 -15.30 12.39
C ASN A 27 3.18 -15.36 11.20
N ARG A 28 3.21 -14.32 10.37
CA ARG A 28 2.20 -14.04 9.32
C ARG A 28 1.95 -15.18 8.33
N ASP A 29 2.96 -16.03 8.10
CA ASP A 29 2.91 -17.07 7.06
C ASP A 29 2.52 -18.45 7.61
N THR A 30 2.12 -18.57 8.88
CA THR A 30 1.66 -19.84 9.45
C THR A 30 0.19 -20.09 9.14
N ASP A 31 -0.17 -21.36 8.96
CA ASP A 31 -1.56 -21.77 8.68
C ASP A 31 -2.54 -21.27 9.77
N GLU A 32 -2.12 -21.33 11.05
CA GLU A 32 -2.92 -20.85 12.19
C GLU A 32 -3.28 -19.36 12.07
N VAL A 33 -2.32 -18.51 11.69
CA VAL A 33 -2.54 -17.08 11.51
C VAL A 33 -3.40 -16.81 10.29
N LEU A 34 -3.14 -17.51 9.18
CA LEU A 34 -3.93 -17.36 7.96
C LEU A 34 -5.38 -17.78 8.16
N ASP A 35 -5.63 -18.86 8.89
CA ASP A 35 -6.98 -19.35 9.16
C ASP A 35 -7.76 -18.40 10.08
N TYR A 36 -7.10 -17.85 11.10
CA TYR A 36 -7.70 -16.80 11.92
C TYR A 36 -8.04 -15.54 11.10
N LEU A 37 -7.14 -15.08 10.23
CA LEU A 37 -7.39 -13.91 9.38
C LEU A 37 -8.53 -14.14 8.37
N LYS A 38 -8.65 -15.35 7.82
CA LYS A 38 -9.79 -15.72 6.96
C LYS A 38 -11.11 -15.67 7.75
N ALA A 39 -11.12 -16.19 8.98
CA ALA A 39 -12.30 -16.14 9.84
C ALA A 39 -12.72 -14.70 10.17
N GLU A 40 -11.74 -13.85 10.48
CA GLU A 40 -11.97 -12.42 10.75
C GLU A 40 -12.53 -11.70 9.51
N ASN A 41 -11.96 -11.95 8.32
CA ASN A 41 -12.47 -11.40 7.07
C ASN A 41 -13.91 -11.84 6.78
N ALA A 42 -14.23 -13.12 7.00
CA ALA A 42 -15.60 -13.64 6.80
C ALA A 42 -16.60 -13.00 7.77
N TRP A 43 -16.20 -12.77 9.03
CA TRP A 43 -17.02 -12.05 9.99
C TRP A 43 -17.23 -10.59 9.56
N GLN A 44 -16.17 -9.90 9.16
CA GLN A 44 -16.25 -8.53 8.64
C GLN A 44 -17.20 -8.44 7.43
N GLU A 45 -17.12 -9.37 6.49
CA GLU A 45 -18.01 -9.42 5.32
C GLU A 45 -19.49 -9.54 5.73
N GLN A 46 -19.79 -10.40 6.71
CA GLN A 46 -21.15 -10.56 7.24
C GLN A 46 -21.66 -9.28 7.93
N GLN A 47 -20.82 -8.65 8.74
CA GLN A 47 -21.18 -7.43 9.47
C GLN A 47 -21.39 -6.21 8.55
N LEU A 48 -20.72 -6.18 7.39
CA LEU A 48 -20.82 -5.10 6.42
C LEU A 48 -21.74 -5.44 5.23
N ALA A 49 -22.39 -6.59 5.24
CA ALA A 49 -23.20 -7.08 4.13
C ALA A 49 -24.33 -6.10 3.76
N ASP A 50 -24.96 -5.49 4.76
CA ASP A 50 -26.02 -4.49 4.62
C ASP A 50 -25.55 -3.20 3.93
N GLN A 51 -24.28 -2.84 4.08
CA GLN A 51 -23.66 -1.63 3.54
C GLN A 51 -23.08 -1.81 2.12
N THR A 52 -23.25 -2.98 1.51
CA THR A 52 -22.66 -3.29 0.19
C THR A 52 -23.09 -2.28 -0.89
N GLY A 53 -24.37 -1.90 -0.94
CA GLY A 53 -24.87 -0.93 -1.92
C GLY A 53 -24.32 0.49 -1.71
N LEU A 54 -24.19 0.93 -0.45
CA LEU A 54 -23.58 2.23 -0.13
C LEU A 54 -22.10 2.26 -0.50
N ARG A 55 -21.35 1.19 -0.20
CA ARG A 55 -19.94 1.06 -0.56
C ARG A 55 -19.73 1.12 -2.07
N GLU A 56 -20.56 0.41 -2.84
CA GLU A 56 -20.49 0.46 -4.30
C GLU A 56 -20.78 1.87 -4.82
N SER A 57 -21.79 2.55 -4.26
CA SER A 57 -22.15 3.91 -4.67
C SER A 57 -21.00 4.90 -4.42
N LEU A 58 -20.39 4.83 -3.24
CA LEU A 58 -19.24 5.66 -2.87
C LEU A 58 -18.02 5.32 -3.72
N PHE A 59 -17.80 4.04 -4.04
CA PHE A 59 -16.71 3.61 -4.92
C PHE A 59 -16.84 4.22 -6.31
N GLN A 60 -18.02 4.14 -6.93
CA GLN A 60 -18.26 4.75 -8.25
C GLN A 60 -18.15 6.27 -8.21
N GLU A 61 -18.61 6.91 -7.13
CA GLU A 61 -18.49 8.36 -6.97
C GLU A 61 -17.02 8.80 -6.86
N ILE A 62 -16.22 8.11 -6.03
CA ILE A 62 -14.79 8.40 -5.87
C ILE A 62 -14.08 8.14 -7.20
N LYS A 63 -14.34 7.01 -7.85
CA LYS A 63 -13.77 6.68 -9.16
C LYS A 63 -14.09 7.76 -10.20
N GLY A 64 -15.35 8.19 -10.28
CA GLY A 64 -15.77 9.23 -11.22
C GLY A 64 -15.15 10.61 -10.96
N ARG A 65 -14.63 10.86 -9.75
CA ARG A 65 -13.91 12.09 -9.40
C ARG A 65 -12.41 12.02 -9.70
N ILE A 66 -11.87 10.83 -9.98
CA ILE A 66 -10.47 10.65 -10.35
C ILE A 66 -10.33 10.92 -11.85
N LEU A 67 -9.50 11.90 -12.20
CA LEU A 67 -9.16 12.16 -13.58
C LEU A 67 -8.16 11.09 -14.05
N GLU A 68 -8.63 10.06 -14.75
CA GLU A 68 -7.75 8.96 -15.18
C GLU A 68 -6.65 9.40 -16.17
N THR A 69 -6.93 10.45 -16.95
CA THR A 69 -5.92 11.08 -17.81
C THR A 69 -5.49 12.42 -17.22
N ASP A 70 -4.36 12.41 -16.53
CA ASP A 70 -3.75 13.61 -15.96
C ASP A 70 -2.35 13.83 -16.53
N LEU A 71 -1.97 15.10 -16.66
CA LEU A 71 -0.67 15.54 -17.12
C LEU A 71 -0.08 16.47 -16.06
N SER A 72 1.06 16.10 -15.49
CA SER A 72 1.74 16.99 -14.54
C SER A 72 2.23 18.26 -15.24
N LEU A 73 2.42 19.31 -14.46
CA LEU A 73 3.14 20.47 -14.95
C LEU A 73 4.58 20.07 -15.33
N PRO A 74 5.06 20.47 -16.52
CA PRO A 74 6.41 20.13 -16.96
C PRO A 74 7.46 20.90 -16.16
N SER A 75 8.49 20.20 -15.70
CA SER A 75 9.62 20.77 -14.97
C SER A 75 10.88 20.79 -15.86
N PRO A 76 11.51 21.95 -16.05
CA PRO A 76 12.73 22.05 -16.84
C PRO A 76 13.93 21.44 -16.12
N TRP A 77 14.67 20.57 -16.81
CA TRP A 77 15.96 20.07 -16.34
C TRP A 77 16.91 19.79 -17.51
N GLY A 78 17.99 20.57 -17.60
CA GLY A 78 18.91 20.54 -18.73
C GLY A 78 18.21 20.95 -20.02
N PRO A 79 18.40 20.21 -21.15
CA PRO A 79 17.76 20.53 -22.43
C PRO A 79 16.35 19.91 -22.59
N TYR A 80 15.76 19.32 -21.54
CA TYR A 80 14.48 18.61 -21.60
C TYR A 80 13.44 19.15 -20.60
N LEU A 81 12.17 18.87 -20.89
CA LEU A 81 11.03 19.17 -20.02
C LEU A 81 10.45 17.85 -19.51
N TYR A 82 10.59 17.60 -18.22
CA TYR A 82 10.12 16.35 -17.61
C TYR A 82 8.69 16.51 -17.12
N TYR A 83 7.84 15.53 -17.41
CA TYR A 83 6.47 15.48 -16.93
C TYR A 83 6.02 14.03 -16.76
N THR A 84 4.98 13.82 -15.97
CA THR A 84 4.30 12.54 -15.87
C THR A 84 2.93 12.61 -16.52
N ARG A 85 2.49 11.47 -17.04
CA ARG A 85 1.14 11.31 -17.57
C ARG A 85 0.55 9.99 -17.10
N THR A 86 -0.69 10.02 -16.65
CA THR A 86 -1.55 8.83 -16.52
C THR A 86 -2.45 8.74 -17.75
N ALA A 87 -2.75 7.53 -18.19
CA ALA A 87 -3.78 7.28 -19.20
C ALA A 87 -4.91 6.45 -18.55
N GLU A 88 -6.10 6.52 -19.14
CA GLU A 88 -7.23 5.68 -18.75
C GLU A 88 -6.83 4.20 -18.67
N GLY A 89 -7.13 3.57 -17.54
CA GLY A 89 -6.74 2.19 -17.23
C GLY A 89 -5.30 1.94 -16.78
N ASP A 90 -4.41 2.94 -16.73
CA ASP A 90 -3.07 2.77 -16.15
C ASP A 90 -3.14 2.92 -14.61
N GLU A 91 -2.65 1.91 -13.87
CA GLU A 91 -2.51 2.00 -12.40
C GLU A 91 -1.38 2.95 -11.96
N TYR A 92 -0.41 3.22 -12.85
CA TYR A 92 0.78 3.98 -12.55
C TYR A 92 1.08 5.03 -13.63
N ALA A 93 1.54 6.20 -13.21
CA ALA A 93 1.98 7.25 -14.11
C ALA A 93 3.26 6.87 -14.87
N ARG A 94 3.37 7.31 -16.12
CA ARG A 94 4.57 7.16 -16.95
C ARG A 94 5.38 8.46 -16.96
N HIS A 95 6.71 8.35 -16.96
CA HIS A 95 7.63 9.49 -17.00
C HIS A 95 8.06 9.81 -18.44
N TYR A 96 8.00 11.10 -18.82
CA TYR A 96 8.37 11.62 -20.13
C TYR A 96 9.42 12.75 -19.99
N ARG A 97 10.12 13.06 -21.08
CA ARG A 97 11.09 14.16 -21.19
C ARG A 97 11.15 14.73 -22.60
#